data_AF-A0AAW2K625-F1
#
_entry.id   AF-A0AAW2K625-F1
#
_cell.length_a   1.000
_cell.length_b   1.000
_cell.length_c   1.000
_cell.angle_alpha   90.00
_cell.angle_beta   90.00
_cell.angle_gamma   90.00
#
_symmetry.space_group_name_H-M   'P 1'
#
loop_
_entity.id
_entity.type
_entity.pdbx_description
1 polymer ?
#
loop_
_entity_poly.entity_id
_entity_poly.type
_entity_poly.pdbx_seq_one_letter_code
_entity_poly.pdbx_strand_id
1 'polypeptide(L)'
;MGFGIFFSFSAMIVTAAVESMRRDRAIKEGNGSDHHLISALWLMPQYCLLGLADGFNDFTQSEFYYSELPRSMSSIASNLNGLGFAVGSLLASLVMNMVNSISKAGGRQGWISSDINKGRYDYYYLVLAGLSMGNMVYYHVCRRAYGPTKDERRPKENEDEL
;
A
#
# COMPACT_ATOMS: atom_id res chain seq x y z
N MET A 1 -0.25 -1.69 -13.18
CA MET A 1 0.53 -1.37 -11.98
C MET A 1 0.28 0.07 -11.57
N GLY A 2 0.46 1.07 -12.45
CA GLY A 2 0.20 2.48 -12.11
C GLY A 2 -1.17 2.80 -11.50
N PHE A 3 -2.27 2.30 -12.08
CA PHE A 3 -3.62 2.47 -11.49
C PHE A 3 -3.76 1.80 -10.12
N GLY A 4 -3.23 0.57 -9.96
CA GLY A 4 -3.22 -0.13 -8.68
C GLY A 4 -2.49 0.68 -7.60
N ILE A 5 -1.29 1.19 -7.90
CA ILE A 5 -0.50 2.01 -6.97
C ILE A 5 -1.25 3.32 -6.59
N PHE A 6 -1.94 3.94 -7.54
CA PHE A 6 -2.76 5.12 -7.28
C PHE A 6 -3.93 4.82 -6.33
N PHE A 7 -4.62 3.69 -6.53
CA PHE A 7 -5.69 3.25 -5.61
C PHE A 7 -5.13 2.86 -4.24
N SER A 8 -3.96 2.21 -4.15
CA SER A 8 -3.29 1.92 -2.87
C SER A 8 -2.95 3.21 -2.10
N PHE A 9 -2.43 4.22 -2.78
CA PHE A 9 -2.14 5.52 -2.17
C PHE A 9 -3.40 6.22 -1.68
N SER A 10 -4.46 6.22 -2.50
CA SER A 10 -5.76 6.78 -2.14
C SER A 10 -6.39 6.04 -0.94
N ALA A 11 -6.27 4.71 -0.90
CA ALA A 11 -6.73 3.89 0.23
C ALA A 11 -6.01 4.29 1.53
N MET A 12 -4.68 4.51 1.47
CA MET A 12 -3.90 4.93 2.64
C MET A 12 -4.30 6.33 3.15
N ILE A 13 -4.62 7.28 2.26
CA ILE A 13 -5.18 8.59 2.63
C ILE A 13 -6.53 8.42 3.33
N VAL A 14 -7.42 7.60 2.76
CA VAL A 14 -8.75 7.34 3.35
C VAL A 14 -8.60 6.70 4.72
N THR A 15 -7.71 5.73 4.88
CA THR A 15 -7.39 5.12 6.18
C THR A 15 -6.92 6.17 7.20
N ALA A 16 -5.99 7.05 6.81
CA ALA A 16 -5.50 8.11 7.69
C ALA A 16 -6.62 9.09 8.10
N ALA A 17 -7.51 9.47 7.17
CA ALA A 17 -8.64 10.34 7.44
C ALA A 17 -9.66 9.68 8.38
N VAL A 18 -10.02 8.41 8.12
CA VAL A 18 -10.94 7.63 8.96
C VAL A 18 -10.38 7.47 10.38
N GLU A 19 -9.09 7.19 10.52
CA GLU A 19 -8.45 7.06 11.83
C GLU A 19 -8.42 8.40 12.58
N SER A 20 -8.16 9.51 11.88
CA SER A 20 -8.20 10.86 12.47
C SER A 20 -9.60 11.19 12.99
N MET A 21 -10.64 10.90 12.21
CA MET A 21 -12.04 11.09 12.61
C MET A 21 -12.43 10.18 13.78
N ARG A 22 -11.95 8.92 13.79
CA ARG A 22 -12.19 7.97 14.87
C ARG A 22 -11.57 8.46 16.17
N ARG A 23 -10.33 8.94 16.10
CA ARG A 23 -9.59 9.47 17.24
C ARG A 23 -10.21 10.75 17.80
N ASP A 24 -10.62 11.68 16.93
CA ASP A 24 -11.26 12.93 17.37
C ASP A 24 -12.57 12.70 18.12
N ARG A 25 -13.36 11.71 17.71
CA ARG A 25 -14.58 11.29 18.43
C ARG A 25 -14.24 10.67 19.79
N ALA A 26 -13.25 9.78 19.82
CA ALA A 26 -12.80 9.16 21.07
C ALA A 26 -12.25 10.18 22.09
N ILE A 27 -11.62 11.28 21.63
CA ILE A 27 -11.12 12.35 22.51
C ILE A 27 -12.26 13.27 22.99
N LYS A 28 -13.26 13.55 22.15
CA LYS A 28 -14.38 14.45 22.47
C LYS A 28 -15.39 13.84 23.44
N GLU A 29 -15.61 12.54 23.39
CA GLU A 29 -16.59 11.86 24.26
C GLU A 29 -16.08 11.67 25.70
N GLY A 30 -14.82 12.02 25.97
CA GLY A 30 -14.20 11.82 27.27
C GLY A 30 -14.02 10.33 27.55
N ASN A 31 -13.15 9.99 28.49
CA ASN A 31 -12.84 8.60 28.86
C ASN A 31 -14.01 7.93 29.63
N GLY A 32 -15.25 8.34 29.36
CA GLY A 32 -16.49 7.87 29.91
C GLY A 32 -16.91 6.57 29.24
N SER A 33 -17.37 5.65 30.06
CA SER A 33 -17.65 4.24 29.79
C SER A 33 -18.83 3.97 28.85
N ASP A 34 -19.17 4.88 27.93
CA ASP A 34 -20.14 4.64 26.85
C ASP A 34 -19.38 4.42 25.53
N HIS A 35 -19.03 3.16 25.31
CA HIS A 35 -18.38 2.67 24.11
C HIS A 35 -19.34 2.76 22.91
N HIS A 36 -19.53 3.95 22.33
CA HIS A 36 -20.08 4.05 20.99
C HIS A 36 -19.01 3.57 20.00
N LEU A 37 -18.97 2.25 19.83
CA LEU A 37 -18.20 1.56 18.81
C LEU A 37 -18.45 2.26 17.48
N ILE A 38 -17.44 2.95 16.94
CA ILE A 38 -17.50 3.45 15.57
C ILE A 38 -17.85 2.25 14.70
N SER A 39 -18.98 2.36 13.99
CA SER A 39 -19.46 1.25 13.17
C SER A 39 -18.34 0.79 12.24
N ALA A 40 -18.08 -0.52 12.22
CA ALA A 40 -17.07 -1.14 11.35
C ALA A 40 -17.29 -0.80 9.86
N LEU A 41 -18.48 -0.29 9.51
CA LEU A 41 -18.81 0.29 8.22
C LEU A 41 -17.85 1.41 7.78
N TRP A 42 -17.23 2.14 8.70
CA TRP A 42 -16.24 3.17 8.37
C TRP A 42 -14.93 2.61 7.78
N LEU A 43 -14.64 1.33 7.99
CA LEU A 43 -13.52 0.65 7.32
C LEU A 43 -13.89 0.14 5.92
N MET A 44 -15.17 0.10 5.54
CA MET A 44 -15.53 -0.35 4.19
C MET A 44 -14.86 0.46 3.08
N PRO A 45 -14.84 1.81 3.08
CA PRO A 45 -14.25 2.56 1.97
C PRO A 45 -12.76 2.27 1.77
N GLN A 46 -11.98 2.11 2.85
CA GLN A 46 -10.57 1.74 2.72
C GLN A 46 -10.39 0.32 2.15
N TYR A 47 -11.21 -0.65 2.57
CA TYR A 47 -11.09 -2.04 2.10
C TYR A 47 -11.55 -2.19 0.66
N CYS A 48 -12.58 -1.44 0.23
CA CYS A 48 -12.99 -1.39 -1.17
C CYS A 48 -11.87 -0.86 -2.06
N LEU A 49 -11.21 0.25 -1.66
CA LEU A 49 -10.11 0.82 -2.43
C LEU A 49 -8.88 -0.09 -2.45
N LEU A 50 -8.56 -0.74 -1.33
CA LEU A 50 -7.47 -1.71 -1.27
C LEU A 50 -7.73 -2.92 -2.18
N GLY A 51 -8.95 -3.46 -2.17
CA GLY A 51 -9.33 -4.57 -3.05
C GLY A 51 -9.27 -4.20 -4.54
N LEU A 52 -9.70 -2.98 -4.90
CA LEU A 52 -9.52 -2.46 -6.26
C LEU A 52 -8.04 -2.34 -6.61
N ALA A 53 -7.22 -1.81 -5.69
CA ALA A 53 -5.80 -1.66 -5.90
C ALA A 53 -5.11 -2.99 -6.20
N ASP A 54 -5.36 -4.01 -5.37
CA ASP A 54 -4.79 -5.36 -5.52
C ASP A 54 -5.26 -6.00 -6.83
N GLY A 55 -6.56 -5.96 -7.12
CA GLY A 55 -7.11 -6.54 -8.35
C GLY A 55 -6.52 -5.92 -9.62
N PHE A 56 -6.42 -4.58 -9.68
CA PHE A 56 -5.79 -3.90 -10.82
C PHE A 56 -4.29 -4.18 -10.90
N ASN A 57 -3.61 -4.32 -9.76
CA ASN A 57 -2.20 -4.61 -9.75
C ASN A 57 -1.91 -6.02 -10.27
N ASP A 58 -2.65 -7.03 -9.81
CA ASP A 58 -2.54 -8.42 -10.25
C ASP A 58 -2.87 -8.58 -11.73
N PHE A 59 -3.97 -7.97 -12.18
CA PHE A 59 -4.37 -8.00 -13.58
C PHE A 59 -3.29 -7.38 -14.47
N THR A 60 -2.80 -6.18 -14.12
CA THR A 60 -1.77 -5.53 -14.95
C THR A 60 -0.43 -6.24 -14.88
N GLN A 61 -0.07 -6.82 -13.73
CA GLN A 61 1.18 -7.56 -13.57
C GLN A 61 1.16 -8.81 -14.45
N SER A 62 0.03 -9.52 -14.46
CA SER A 62 -0.16 -10.69 -15.32
C SER A 62 -0.06 -10.31 -16.80
N GLU A 63 -0.75 -9.25 -17.22
CA GLU A 63 -0.69 -8.75 -18.60
C GLU A 63 0.74 -8.35 -19.00
N PHE A 64 1.45 -7.65 -18.12
CA PHE A 64 2.84 -7.26 -18.34
C PHE A 64 3.75 -8.49 -18.53
N TYR A 65 3.66 -9.49 -17.65
CA TYR A 65 4.45 -10.71 -17.78
C TYR A 65 4.13 -11.48 -19.06
N TYR A 66 2.86 -11.56 -19.46
CA TYR A 66 2.49 -12.21 -20.73
C TYR A 66 2.98 -11.43 -21.96
N SER A 67 3.02 -10.10 -21.89
CA SER A 67 3.48 -9.26 -23.00
C SER A 67 5.00 -9.25 -23.17
N GLU A 68 5.76 -9.32 -22.07
CA GLU A 68 7.22 -9.17 -22.10
C GLU A 68 7.99 -10.49 -22.02
N LEU A 69 7.44 -11.53 -21.38
CA LEU A 69 8.10 -12.83 -21.22
C LEU A 69 7.57 -13.87 -22.23
N PRO A 70 8.45 -14.67 -22.87
CA PRO A 70 8.03 -15.78 -23.71
C PRO A 70 7.36 -16.89 -22.87
N ARG A 71 6.44 -17.67 -23.47
CA ARG A 71 5.68 -18.73 -22.77
C ARG A 71 6.54 -19.75 -22.01
N SER A 72 7.79 -19.98 -22.44
CA SER A 72 8.74 -20.88 -21.76
C SER A 72 9.25 -20.35 -20.41
N MET A 73 9.08 -19.05 -20.12
CA MET A 73 9.54 -18.39 -18.89
C MET A 73 8.44 -18.10 -17.87
N SER A 74 7.24 -18.68 -18.05
CA SER A 74 6.12 -18.52 -17.12
C SER A 74 6.49 -18.89 -15.67
N SER A 75 7.29 -19.96 -15.48
CA SER A 75 7.77 -20.35 -14.15
C SER A 75 8.67 -19.30 -13.49
N ILE A 76 9.47 -18.55 -14.27
CA ILE A 76 10.32 -17.48 -13.75
C ILE A 76 9.45 -16.31 -13.30
N ALA A 77 8.40 -15.97 -14.05
CA ALA A 77 7.44 -14.93 -13.69
C ALA A 77 6.77 -15.20 -12.33
N SER A 78 6.27 -16.43 -12.14
CA SER A 78 5.63 -16.83 -10.88
C SER A 78 6.62 -16.82 -9.70
N ASN A 79 7.85 -17.28 -9.91
CA ASN A 79 8.88 -17.27 -8.87
C ASN A 79 9.29 -15.84 -8.50
N LEU A 80 9.38 -14.93 -9.47
CA LEU A 80 9.70 -13.53 -9.24
C LEU A 80 8.59 -12.82 -8.45
N ASN A 81 7.33 -13.12 -8.74
CA ASN A 81 6.19 -12.63 -7.95
C ASN A 81 6.26 -13.15 -6.50
N GLY A 82 6.47 -14.45 -6.32
CA GLY A 82 6.63 -15.05 -5.00
C GLY A 82 7.80 -14.45 -4.20
N LEU A 83 8.94 -14.20 -4.85
CA LEU A 83 10.07 -13.49 -4.26
C LEU A 83 9.70 -12.05 -3.87
N GLY A 84 8.96 -11.34 -4.72
CA GLY A 84 8.43 -10.01 -4.42
C GLY A 84 7.57 -10.00 -3.16
N PHE A 85 6.67 -10.98 -3.01
CA PHE A 85 5.84 -11.12 -1.82
C PHE A 85 6.66 -11.43 -0.55
N ALA A 86 7.66 -12.31 -0.67
CA ALA A 86 8.57 -12.64 0.43
C ALA A 86 9.37 -11.41 0.89
N VAL A 87 9.96 -10.66 -0.04
CA VAL A 87 10.68 -9.40 0.25
C VAL A 87 9.74 -8.37 0.87
N GLY A 88 8.52 -8.23 0.36
CA GLY A 88 7.51 -7.34 0.92
C GLY A 88 7.17 -7.69 2.37
N SER A 89 7.03 -8.98 2.69
CA SER A 89 6.74 -9.46 4.04
C SER A 89 7.90 -9.20 5.01
N LEU A 90 9.14 -9.36 4.56
CA LEU A 90 10.33 -9.02 5.34
C LEU A 90 10.40 -7.51 5.61
N LEU A 91 10.13 -6.69 4.59
CA LEU A 91 10.11 -5.24 4.73
C LEU A 91 9.02 -4.78 5.71
N ALA A 92 7.83 -5.36 5.64
CA ALA A 92 6.75 -5.09 6.59
C ALA A 92 7.18 -5.40 8.03
N SER A 93 7.84 -6.55 8.24
CA SER A 93 8.37 -6.95 9.55
C SER A 93 9.46 -5.99 10.05
N LEU A 94 10.35 -5.53 9.16
CA LEU A 94 11.38 -4.55 9.49
C LEU A 94 10.78 -3.20 9.90
N VAL A 95 9.78 -2.71 9.16
CA VAL A 95 9.06 -1.47 9.50
C VAL A 95 8.39 -1.61 10.87
N MET A 96 7.70 -2.72 11.12
CA MET A 96 7.07 -2.98 12.41
C MET A 96 8.09 -3.01 13.55
N ASN A 97 9.23 -3.68 13.35
CA ASN A 97 10.31 -3.72 14.34
C ASN A 97 10.94 -2.34 14.58
N MET A 98 11.17 -1.56 13.53
CA MET A 98 11.69 -0.19 13.65
C MET A 98 10.73 0.69 14.44
N VAL A 99 9.44 0.63 14.15
CA VAL A 99 8.39 1.37 14.87
C VAL A 99 8.33 0.93 16.34
N ASN A 100 8.38 -0.38 16.60
CA ASN A 100 8.40 -0.93 17.96
C ASN A 100 9.63 -0.49 18.75
N SER A 101 10.80 -0.45 18.10
CA SER A 101 12.07 -0.02 18.68
C SER A 101 12.07 1.48 19.02
N ILE A 102 11.72 2.33 18.05
CA ILE A 102 11.60 3.79 18.24
C ILE A 102 10.59 4.10 19.35
N SER A 103 9.50 3.35 19.40
CA SER A 103 8.49 3.59 20.41
C SER A 103 8.89 3.18 21.82
N LYS A 104 9.80 2.21 21.99
CA LYS A 104 10.29 1.78 23.31
C LYS A 104 11.49 2.60 23.79
N ALA A 105 12.15 3.33 22.90
CA ALA A 105 13.38 4.09 23.18
C ALA A 105 13.22 5.24 24.20
N GLY A 106 12.02 5.53 24.69
CA GLY A 106 11.73 6.62 25.64
C GLY A 106 11.23 6.19 27.03
N GLY A 107 11.26 4.91 27.39
CA GLY A 107 10.80 4.42 28.71
C GLY A 107 9.29 4.61 29.00
N ARG A 108 8.50 4.98 27.99
CA ARG A 108 7.04 5.12 28.03
C ARG A 108 6.38 3.98 27.23
N GLN A 109 5.13 3.64 27.57
CA GLN A 109 4.32 2.62 26.89
C GLN A 109 4.46 2.73 25.36
N GLY A 110 4.70 1.59 24.69
CA GLY A 110 4.86 1.52 23.24
C GLY A 110 3.65 2.11 22.48
N TRP A 111 3.86 2.54 21.24
CA TRP A 111 2.88 3.14 20.33
C TRP A 111 1.80 2.11 19.98
N ILE A 112 2.17 0.82 20.01
CA ILE A 112 1.25 -0.31 20.18
C ILE A 112 1.15 -0.54 21.69
N SER A 113 0.26 0.20 22.33
CA SER A 113 -0.19 -0.08 23.69
C SER A 113 -1.54 -0.78 23.56
N SER A 114 -1.88 -1.69 24.48
CA SER A 114 -3.17 -2.42 24.48
C SER A 114 -4.39 -1.48 24.54
N ASP A 115 -4.17 -0.20 24.85
CA ASP A 115 -5.14 0.90 24.84
C ASP A 115 -5.07 1.67 23.50
N ILE A 116 -6.04 1.40 22.60
CA ILE A 116 -6.15 2.02 21.26
C ILE A 116 -6.31 3.56 21.32
N ASN A 117 -6.69 4.09 22.49
CA ASN A 117 -6.90 5.52 22.75
C ASN A 117 -5.63 6.26 23.24
N LYS A 118 -4.59 5.53 23.67
CA LYS A 118 -3.30 6.11 24.10
C LYS A 118 -2.15 5.86 23.10
N GLY A 119 -2.30 4.85 22.25
CA GLY A 119 -1.34 4.55 21.19
C GLY A 119 -1.35 5.62 20.09
N ARG A 120 -0.17 6.14 19.72
CA ARG A 120 -0.01 7.10 18.62
C ARG A 120 0.04 6.39 17.26
N TYR A 121 -1.05 5.70 16.90
CA TYR A 121 -1.20 5.00 15.62
C TYR A 121 -1.03 5.93 14.41
N ASP A 122 -1.31 7.22 14.55
CA ASP A 122 -1.08 8.25 13.53
C ASP A 122 0.32 8.17 12.92
N TYR A 123 1.36 7.92 13.73
CA TYR A 123 2.73 7.91 13.21
C TYR A 123 3.06 6.63 12.45
N TYR A 124 2.44 5.50 12.82
CA TYR A 124 2.56 4.27 12.05
C TYR A 124 1.91 4.43 10.67
N TYR A 125 0.69 5.00 10.63
CA TYR A 125 0.01 5.32 9.37
C TYR A 125 0.75 6.38 8.55
N LEU A 126 1.41 7.35 9.19
CA LEU A 126 2.22 8.37 8.51
C LEU A 126 3.49 7.78 7.90
N VAL A 127 4.15 6.83 8.58
CA VAL A 127 5.28 6.05 8.01
C VAL A 127 4.82 5.21 6.83
N LEU A 128 3.68 4.52 6.95
CA LEU A 128 3.08 3.75 5.85
C LEU A 128 2.72 4.65 4.65
N ALA A 129 2.13 5.82 4.90
CA ALA A 129 1.81 6.79 3.86
C ALA A 129 3.08 7.31 3.16
N GLY A 130 4.15 7.60 3.91
CA GLY A 130 5.45 7.96 3.36
C GLY A 130 6.07 6.84 2.51
N LEU A 131 5.95 5.58 2.95
CA LEU A 131 6.41 4.42 2.20
C LEU A 131 5.62 4.21 0.91
N SER A 132 4.29 4.36 0.96
CA SER A 132 3.43 4.31 -0.23
C SER A 132 3.76 5.43 -1.22
N MET A 133 4.01 6.65 -0.74
CA MET A 133 4.45 7.76 -1.59
C MET A 133 5.82 7.49 -2.23
N GLY A 134 6.77 6.97 -1.45
CA GLY A 134 8.08 6.54 -1.96
C GLY A 134 7.97 5.45 -3.03
N ASN A 135 7.07 4.48 -2.84
CA ASN A 135 6.79 3.44 -3.84
C ASN A 135 6.24 4.03 -5.14
N MET A 136 5.32 5.00 -5.06
CA MET A 136 4.78 5.68 -6.23
C MET A 136 5.85 6.45 -7.00
N VAL A 137 6.74 7.18 -6.31
CA VAL A 137 7.87 7.88 -6.94
C VAL A 137 8.84 6.89 -7.58
N TYR A 138 9.19 5.81 -6.87
CA TYR A 138 10.07 4.76 -7.39
C TYR A 138 9.50 4.13 -8.66
N TYR A 139 8.22 3.75 -8.65
CA TYR A 139 7.54 3.22 -9.83
C TYR A 139 7.57 4.20 -11.00
N HIS A 140 7.34 5.50 -10.74
CA HIS A 140 7.40 6.52 -11.78
C HIS A 140 8.80 6.63 -12.40
N VAL A 141 9.85 6.63 -11.58
CA VAL A 141 11.25 6.66 -12.04
C VAL A 141 11.58 5.40 -12.85
N CYS A 142 11.20 4.21 -12.36
CA CYS A 142 11.42 2.95 -13.06
C CYS A 142 10.70 2.91 -14.41
N ARG A 143 9.43 3.34 -14.48
CA ARG A 143 8.69 3.47 -15.75
C ARG A 143 9.46 4.35 -16.73
N ARG A 144 9.96 5.50 -16.25
CA ARG A 144 10.67 6.46 -17.08
C ARG A 144 12.02 5.94 -17.57
N ALA A 145 12.71 5.15 -16.76
CA ALA A 145 13.99 4.51 -17.10
C ALA A 145 13.84 3.28 -18.02
N TYR A 146 12.75 2.52 -17.90
CA TYR A 146 12.50 1.32 -18.71
C TYR A 146 12.17 1.64 -20.18
N GLY A 147 11.56 2.81 -20.45
CA GLY A 147 11.16 3.21 -21.81
C GLY A 147 9.90 2.50 -22.30
N PRO A 148 9.49 2.71 -23.57
CA PRO A 148 8.25 2.17 -24.11
C PRO A 148 8.28 0.64 -24.20
N THR A 149 7.29 0.02 -23.57
CA THR A 149 7.03 -1.43 -23.62
C THR A 149 6.74 -1.89 -25.05
N LYS A 150 6.90 -3.19 -25.32
CA LYS A 150 6.59 -3.75 -26.65
C LYS A 150 5.17 -3.42 -27.12
N ASP A 151 4.24 -3.33 -26.17
CA ASP A 151 2.85 -2.98 -26.42
C ASP A 151 2.63 -1.52 -26.84
N GLU A 152 3.44 -0.58 -26.34
CA GLU A 152 3.43 0.84 -26.79
C GLU A 152 4.18 1.04 -28.11
N ARG A 153 5.01 0.08 -28.55
CA ARG A 153 5.70 0.14 -29.85
C ARG A 153 4.86 -0.40 -31.01
N ARG A 154 4.03 -1.43 -30.77
CA ARG A 154 3.16 -2.03 -31.80
C ARG A 154 2.28 -1.02 -32.57
N PRO A 155 1.66 0.00 -31.94
CA PRO A 155 0.88 1.01 -32.66
C PRO A 155 1.74 1.88 -33.58
N LYS A 156 2.98 2.20 -33.19
CA LYS A 156 3.84 3.11 -33.94
C LYS A 156 4.45 2.46 -35.19
N GLU A 157 4.82 1.19 -35.08
CA GLU A 157 5.33 0.43 -36.23
C GLU A 157 4.25 0.29 -37.33
N ASN A 158 2.99 0.08 -36.95
CA ASN A 158 1.88 0.02 -37.91
C ASN A 158 1.53 1.39 -38.53
N GLU A 159 1.79 2.50 -37.82
CA GLU A 159 1.60 3.86 -38.36
C GLU A 159 2.76 4.29 -39.27
N ASP A 160 3.98 3.80 -39.02
CA ASP A 160 5.15 4.07 -39.86
C ASP A 160 5.20 3.21 -41.14
N GLU A 161 4.41 2.13 -41.21
CA GLU A 161 4.25 1.25 -42.39
C GLU A 161 3.09 1.65 -43.35
N LEU A 162 2.32 2.70 -43.03
CA LEU A 162 1.18 3.23 -43.80
C LEU A 162 1.52 4.54 -44.54
#